data_AF-A0A7M4FQV7-F1
#
_entry.id   AF-A0A7M4FQV7-F1
#
_cell.length_a   1.000
_cell.length_b   1.000
_cell.length_c   1.000
_cell.angle_alpha   90.00
_cell.angle_beta   90.00
_cell.angle_gamma   90.00
#
_symmetry.space_group_name_H-M   'P 1'
#
loop_
_entity.id
_entity.type
_entity.pdbx_description
1 polymer ?
#
loop_
_entity_poly.entity_id
_entity_poly.type
_entity_poly.pdbx_seq_one_letter_code
_entity_poly.pdbx_strand_id
1 'polypeptide(L)'
;YMIIKNPELSGFELMIIWKIPVNEEGIAIPVLDLLPKIPAHSNHKAAAAAENAPGCFRIMLRLLGIEASIESVVKSFAMETE
;
A
#
# COMPACT_ATOMS: atom_id res chain seq x y z
N TYR A 1 4.33 0.55 -11.59
CA TYR A 1 3.82 0.20 -10.25
C TYR A 1 4.54 -1.07 -9.79
N MET A 2 4.51 -1.37 -8.49
CA MET A 2 5.02 -2.61 -7.90
C MET A 2 3.86 -3.35 -7.25
N ILE A 3 3.80 -4.67 -7.36
CA ILE A 3 2.75 -5.49 -6.70
C ILE A 3 3.42 -6.38 -5.66
N ILE A 4 2.87 -6.36 -4.45
CA ILE A 4 3.19 -7.29 -3.37
C ILE A 4 2.03 -8.30 -3.29
N LYS A 5 2.38 -9.58 -3.34
CA LYS A 5 1.45 -10.72 -3.24
C LYS A 5 1.88 -11.63 -2.10
N ASN A 6 0.91 -12.25 -1.45
CA ASN A 6 1.14 -13.30 -0.47
C ASN A 6 0.42 -14.57 -0.96
N PRO A 7 1.14 -15.68 -1.20
CA PRO A 7 0.53 -16.96 -1.62
C PRO A 7 -0.59 -17.45 -0.69
N GLU A 8 -0.48 -17.20 0.61
CA GLU A 8 -1.46 -17.60 1.63
C GLU A 8 -2.73 -16.74 1.60
N LEU A 9 -2.67 -15.55 0.99
CA LEU A 9 -3.79 -14.60 0.87
C LEU A 9 -4.21 -14.46 -0.60
N SER A 10 -4.62 -15.58 -1.21
CA SER A 10 -5.05 -15.59 -2.61
C SER A 10 -6.13 -14.54 -2.90
N GLY A 11 -5.90 -13.75 -3.95
CA GLY A 11 -6.78 -12.64 -4.36
C GLY A 11 -6.55 -11.32 -3.63
N PHE A 12 -5.73 -11.28 -2.58
CA PHE A 12 -5.23 -10.03 -2.00
C PHE A 12 -3.96 -9.58 -2.72
N GLU A 13 -3.94 -8.32 -3.16
CA GLU A 13 -2.79 -7.69 -3.78
C GLU A 13 -2.60 -6.29 -3.16
N LEU A 14 -1.37 -5.94 -2.81
CA LEU A 14 -1.01 -4.58 -2.42
C LEU A 14 -0.18 -3.95 -3.54
N MET A 15 -0.69 -2.88 -4.16
CA MET A 15 -0.02 -2.22 -5.28
C MET A 15 0.62 -0.91 -4.82
N ILE A 16 1.93 -0.78 -4.93
CA ILE A 16 2.61 0.51 -4.76
C ILE A 16 2.66 1.23 -6.11
N ILE A 17 2.03 2.40 -6.17
CA ILE A 17 1.87 3.19 -7.39
C ILE A 17 2.61 4.53 -7.26
N TRP A 18 3.07 5.04 -8.40
CA TRP A 18 3.55 6.40 -8.52
C TRP A 18 2.39 7.27 -9.01
N LYS A 19 2.02 8.27 -8.22
CA LYS A 19 1.12 9.34 -8.63
C LYS A 19 1.98 10.53 -9.01
N ILE A 20 1.77 11.08 -10.19
CA ILE A 20 2.52 12.25 -10.68
C ILE A 20 1.52 13.39 -10.85
N PRO A 21 1.07 14.02 -9.75
CA PRO A 21 0.25 15.22 -9.85
C PRO A 21 1.07 16.32 -10.51
N VAL A 22 0.45 16.99 -11.47
CA VAL A 22 0.99 18.18 -12.13
C VAL A 22 0.15 19.35 -11.66
N ASN A 23 0.77 20.39 -11.11
CA ASN A 23 0.06 21.60 -10.69
C ASN A 23 -0.21 22.52 -11.90
N GLU A 24 -0.90 23.64 -11.64
CA GLU A 24 -1.29 24.60 -12.68
C GLU A 24 -0.10 25.25 -13.37
N GLU A 25 1.05 25.35 -12.68
CA GLU A 25 2.31 25.85 -13.21
C GLU A 25 3.10 24.80 -14.03
N GLY A 26 2.59 23.58 -14.16
CA GLY A 26 3.25 22.49 -14.87
C GLY A 26 4.34 21.77 -14.07
N ILE A 27 4.48 22.04 -12.77
CA ILE A 27 5.39 21.35 -11.87
C ILE A 27 4.80 20.00 -11.48
N ALA A 28 5.59 18.95 -11.66
CA ALA A 28 5.26 17.59 -11.26
C ALA A 28 5.99 17.22 -9.96
N ILE A 29 5.23 16.91 -8.90
CA ILE A 29 5.79 16.40 -7.64
C ILE A 29 5.32 14.95 -7.49
N PRO A 30 6.13 13.97 -7.88
CA PRO A 30 5.72 12.59 -7.80
C PRO A 30 5.63 12.12 -6.35
N VAL A 31 4.61 11.33 -6.06
CA VAL A 31 4.38 10.72 -4.75
C VAL A 31 4.10 9.24 -4.89
N LEU A 32 4.58 8.46 -3.92
CA LEU A 32 4.21 7.07 -3.78
C LEU A 32 2.87 6.95 -3.04
N ASP A 33 2.06 5.98 -3.44
CA ASP A 33 0.84 5.62 -2.73
C ASP A 33 0.62 4.10 -2.78
N LEU A 34 -0.26 3.62 -1.90
CA LEU A 34 -0.65 2.22 -1.83
C LEU A 34 -2.09 2.08 -2.33
N LEU A 35 -2.33 1.08 -3.18
CA LEU A 35 -3.64 0.70 -3.66
C LEU A 35 -3.88 -0.79 -3.32
N PRO A 36 -4.63 -1.07 -2.26
CA PRO A 36 -5.04 -2.42 -1.92
C PRO A 36 -6.12 -2.91 -2.88
N LYS A 37 -5.98 -4.16 -3.32
CA LYS A 37 -7.00 -4.91 -4.02
C LYS A 37 -7.33 -6.13 -3.16
N ILE A 38 -8.57 -6.21 -2.74
CA ILE A 38 -9.06 -7.29 -1.88
C ILE A 38 -10.15 -8.08 -2.61
N PRO A 39 -10.35 -9.37 -2.29
CA PRO A 39 -11.45 -10.16 -2.82
C PRO A 39 -12.81 -9.57 -2.44
N ALA A 40 -13.80 -9.66 -3.34
CA ALA A 40 -15.15 -9.11 -3.14
C ALA A 40 -15.88 -9.64 -1.89
N HIS A 41 -15.54 -10.86 -1.44
CA HIS A 41 -16.13 -11.50 -0.26
C HIS A 41 -15.23 -11.47 0.98
N SER A 42 -14.31 -10.49 1.06
CA SER A 42 -13.47 -10.30 2.23
C SER A 42 -14.31 -9.95 3.47
N ASN A 43 -13.89 -10.41 4.65
CA ASN A 43 -14.55 -10.04 5.92
C ASN A 43 -14.40 -8.54 6.22
N HIS A 44 -15.24 -8.03 7.13
CA HIS A 44 -15.25 -6.60 7.48
C HIS A 44 -13.90 -6.08 7.99
N LYS A 45 -13.15 -6.90 8.75
CA LYS A 45 -11.83 -6.52 9.27
C LYS A 45 -10.80 -6.30 8.14
N ALA A 46 -10.78 -7.19 7.14
CA ALA A 46 -9.90 -7.08 5.99
C ALA A 46 -10.26 -5.87 5.10
N ALA A 47 -11.56 -5.62 4.91
CA ALA A 47 -12.03 -4.43 4.20
C ALA A 47 -11.63 -3.13 4.91
N ALA A 48 -11.83 -3.05 6.22
CA ALA A 48 -11.41 -1.89 7.02
C ALA A 48 -9.88 -1.69 7.00
N ALA A 49 -9.10 -2.78 7.04
CA ALA A 49 -7.65 -2.69 6.92
C ALA A 49 -7.23 -2.14 5.55
N ALA A 50 -7.85 -2.62 4.47
CA ALA A 50 -7.59 -2.16 3.11
C ALA A 50 -7.98 -0.68 2.90
N GLU A 51 -9.07 -0.21 3.50
CA GLU A 51 -9.48 1.19 3.44
C GLU A 51 -8.45 2.13 4.09
N ASN A 52 -7.91 1.72 5.24
CA ASN A 52 -6.96 2.53 6.00
C ASN A 52 -5.50 2.43 5.49
N ALA A 53 -5.14 1.33 4.83
CA ALA A 53 -3.76 1.04 4.43
C ALA A 53 -3.07 2.14 3.60
N PRO A 54 -3.72 2.82 2.64
CA PRO A 54 -3.10 3.95 1.92
C PRO A 54 -2.69 5.10 2.84
N GLY A 55 -3.54 5.43 3.81
CA GLY A 55 -3.26 6.48 4.80
C GLY A 55 -2.05 6.12 5.66
N CYS A 56 -2.03 4.90 6.20
CA CYS A 56 -0.91 4.39 6.99
C CYS A 56 0.40 4.38 6.19
N PHE A 57 0.36 3.95 4.93
CA PHE A 57 1.53 3.94 4.06
C PHE A 57 2.11 5.35 3.84
N ARG A 58 1.25 6.35 3.61
CA ARG A 58 1.70 7.75 3.47
C ARG A 58 2.30 8.32 4.75
N ILE A 59 1.80 7.90 5.92
CA ILE A 59 2.41 8.28 7.21
C ILE A 59 3.79 7.63 7.33
N MET A 60 3.92 6.34 7.02
CA MET A 60 5.22 5.65 7.05
C MET A 60 6.22 6.30 6.10
N LEU A 61 5.83 6.67 4.88
CA LEU A 61 6.73 7.34 3.93
C LEU A 61 7.35 8.61 4.50
N ARG A 62 6.59 9.36 5.32
CA ARG A 62 7.05 10.59 5.97
C ARG A 62 7.93 10.32 7.20
N LEU A 63 7.62 9.28 7.97
CA LEU A 63 8.32 8.97 9.22
C LEU A 63 9.58 8.12 9.02
N LEU A 64 9.52 7.15 8.12
CA LEU A 64 10.53 6.11 7.93
C LEU A 64 11.33 6.28 6.63
N GLY A 65 10.82 7.08 5.68
CA GLY A 65 11.36 7.15 4.33
C GLY A 65 10.90 5.97 3.45
N ILE A 66 11.33 5.99 2.18
CA ILE A 66 10.78 5.09 1.14
C ILE A 66 11.11 3.63 1.42
N GLU A 67 12.39 3.31 1.59
CA GLU A 67 12.88 1.93 1.72
C GLU A 67 12.24 1.21 2.93
N ALA A 68 12.36 1.82 4.11
CA ALA A 68 11.81 1.26 5.35
C ALA A 68 10.27 1.15 5.33
N SER A 69 9.57 2.05 4.64
CA SER A 69 8.11 1.95 4.48
C SER A 69 7.71 0.75 3.62
N ILE A 70 8.42 0.52 2.52
CA ILE A 70 8.17 -0.62 1.64
C ILE A 70 8.48 -1.92 2.38
N GLU A 71 9.61 -1.99 3.07
CA GLU A 71 9.98 -3.14 3.90
C GLU A 71 8.92 -3.42 4.97
N SER A 72 8.40 -2.39 5.63
CA SER A 72 7.35 -2.52 6.64
C SER A 72 6.06 -3.11 6.06
N VAL A 73 5.62 -2.65 4.88
CA VAL A 73 4.45 -3.21 4.19
C VAL A 73 4.68 -4.68 3.83
N VAL A 74 5.85 -5.01 3.26
CA VAL A 74 6.19 -6.39 2.90
C VAL A 74 6.15 -7.29 4.13
N LYS A 75 6.81 -6.87 5.23
CA LYS A 75 6.80 -7.62 6.49
C LYS A 75 5.38 -7.82 7.00
N SER A 76 4.59 -6.75 7.17
CA SER A 76 3.21 -6.86 7.67
C SER A 76 2.30 -7.72 6.79
N PHE A 77 2.53 -7.76 5.48
CA PHE A 77 1.75 -8.57 4.56
C PHE A 77 2.24 -10.02 4.48
N ALA A 78 3.50 -10.28 4.82
CA ALA A 78 4.12 -11.61 4.84
C ALA A 78 3.97 -12.34 6.20
N MET A 79 3.61 -11.63 7.29
CA MET A 79 3.53 -12.23 8.62
C MET A 79 2.60 -13.46 8.65
N GLU A 80 3.21 -14.62 8.93
CA GLU A 80 2.57 -15.79 9.51
C GLU A 80 1.89 -15.38 10.82
N THR A 81 0.64 -15.80 11.02
CA THR A 81 0.03 -15.83 12.36
C THR A 81 0.88 -16.73 13.24
N GLU A 82 1.66 -16.15 14.17
CA GLU A 82 2.09 -16.87 15.38
C GLU A 82 0.88 -17.31 16.22
#